data_AF-A0A3M1GDE1-F1
#
_entry.id   AF-A0A3M1GDE1-F1
#
_cell.length_a   1.000
_cell.length_b   1.000
_cell.length_c   1.000
_cell.angle_alpha   90.00
_cell.angle_beta   90.00
_cell.angle_gamma   90.00
#
_symmetry.space_group_name_H-M   'P 1'
#
loop_
_entity.id
_entity.type
_entity.pdbx_description
1 polymer ?
#
loop_
_entity_poly.entity_id
_entity_poly.type
_entity_poly.pdbx_seq_one_letter_code
_entity_poly.pdbx_strand_id
1 'polypeptide(L)'
;MVRRDRDRPLYAISVVAEMLRVHPQTLRLYEREGLIRPQRVNNQRLYSDEDLEKLSLILELTRGLGVNKAGVEIILRMREKMIALQRQIEEMLGCLDAEMRERFRKKLEQIMAE
;
A
#
# COMPACT_ATOMS: atom_id res chain seq x y z
N MET A 1 12.24 -16.69 -1.62
CA MET A 1 11.60 -15.71 -2.53
C MET A 1 12.04 -14.32 -2.11
N VAL A 2 12.77 -13.61 -2.97
CA VAL A 2 13.15 -12.20 -2.74
C VAL A 2 11.85 -11.40 -2.62
N ARG A 3 11.60 -10.74 -1.48
CA ARG A 3 10.51 -9.76 -1.39
C ARG A 3 10.84 -8.67 -2.40
N ARG A 4 10.13 -8.64 -3.52
CA ARG A 4 10.21 -7.51 -4.46
C ARG A 4 9.85 -6.27 -3.66
N ASP A 5 10.74 -5.28 -3.68
CA ASP A 5 10.47 -3.96 -3.14
C ASP A 5 9.34 -3.35 -4.00
N ARG A 6 8.10 -3.44 -3.50
CA ARG A 6 6.88 -3.07 -4.24
C ARG A 6 6.77 -1.56 -4.49
N ASP A 7 7.57 -0.77 -3.76
CA ASP A 7 7.71 0.67 -3.93
C ASP A 7 8.71 1.05 -5.03
N ARG A 8 9.47 0.08 -5.54
CA ARG A 8 10.46 0.36 -6.58
C ARG A 8 9.76 0.81 -7.87
N PRO A 9 10.07 2.00 -8.40
CA PRO A 9 9.42 2.51 -9.60
C PRO A 9 10.03 1.83 -10.84
N LEU A 10 9.22 1.08 -11.58
CA LEU A 10 9.69 0.23 -12.69
C LEU A 10 8.97 0.51 -14.02
N TYR A 11 7.73 1.01 -13.98
CA TYR A 11 6.89 1.08 -15.17
C TYR A 11 6.75 2.51 -15.67
N ALA A 12 6.95 2.74 -16.96
CA ALA A 12 6.65 4.04 -17.58
C ALA A 12 5.13 4.21 -17.80
N ILE A 13 4.66 5.46 -17.91
CA ILE A 13 3.23 5.77 -18.10
C ILE A 13 2.58 5.05 -19.29
N SER A 14 3.32 4.84 -20.38
CA SER A 14 2.83 4.11 -21.55
C SER A 14 2.53 2.65 -21.22
N VAL A 15 3.43 1.99 -20.50
CA VAL A 15 3.27 0.60 -20.06
C VAL A 15 2.10 0.47 -19.10
N VAL A 16 2.00 1.37 -18.11
CA VAL A 16 0.89 1.36 -17.15
C VAL A 16 -0.47 1.58 -17.83
N ALA A 17 -0.53 2.50 -18.80
CA ALA A 17 -1.73 2.76 -19.58
C ALA A 17 -2.20 1.52 -20.35
N GLU A 18 -1.26 0.77 -20.94
CA GLU A 18 -1.55 -0.50 -21.62
C GLU A 18 -2.03 -1.58 -20.65
N MET A 19 -1.31 -1.77 -19.54
CA MET A 19 -1.65 -2.76 -18.50
C MET A 19 -3.05 -2.55 -17.93
N LEU A 20 -3.42 -1.29 -17.68
CA LEU A 20 -4.73 -0.93 -17.12
C LEU A 20 -5.80 -0.66 -18.20
N ARG A 21 -5.45 -0.78 -19.48
CA ARG A 21 -6.33 -0.51 -20.64
C ARG A 21 -7.01 0.87 -20.54
N VAL A 22 -6.21 1.90 -20.25
CA VAL A 22 -6.67 3.28 -20.12
C VAL A 22 -5.83 4.24 -20.96
N HIS A 23 -6.40 5.40 -21.30
CA HIS A 23 -5.65 6.40 -22.03
C HIS A 23 -4.59 7.05 -21.10
N PRO A 24 -3.36 7.32 -21.57
CA PRO A 24 -2.33 7.99 -20.75
C PRO A 24 -2.77 9.36 -20.19
N GLN A 25 -3.69 10.07 -20.85
CA GLN A 25 -4.25 11.32 -20.29
C GLN A 25 -5.12 11.08 -19.06
N THR A 26 -5.76 9.93 -18.92
CA THR A 26 -6.52 9.56 -17.72
C THR A 26 -5.57 9.39 -16.53
N LEU A 27 -4.43 8.73 -16.72
CA LEU A 27 -3.40 8.62 -15.67
C LEU A 27 -2.84 10.00 -15.29
N ARG A 28 -2.56 10.85 -16.28
CA ARG A 28 -2.14 12.25 -16.06
C ARG A 28 -3.21 13.09 -15.35
N LEU A 29 -4.50 12.77 -15.52
CA LEU A 29 -5.57 13.43 -14.79
C LEU A 29 -5.49 13.07 -13.31
N TYR A 30 -5.41 11.78 -12.97
CA TYR A 30 -5.31 11.34 -11.58
C TYR A 30 -4.05 11.87 -10.88
N GLU A 31 -2.93 11.98 -11.59
CA GLU A 31 -1.74 12.66 -11.08
C GLU A 31 -1.98 14.14 -10.77
N ARG A 32 -2.58 14.88 -11.71
CA ARG A 32 -2.88 16.31 -11.52
C ARG A 32 -3.88 16.53 -10.40
N GLU A 33 -4.79 15.58 -10.22
CA GLU A 33 -5.75 15.59 -9.12
C GLU A 33 -5.16 15.17 -7.78
N GLY A 34 -3.89 14.74 -7.76
CA GLY A 34 -3.15 14.36 -6.56
C GLY A 34 -3.49 12.97 -6.02
N LEU A 35 -4.30 12.19 -6.73
CA LEU A 35 -4.72 10.83 -6.34
C LEU A 35 -3.57 9.84 -6.40
N ILE A 36 -2.57 10.12 -7.24
CA ILE A 36 -1.33 9.35 -7.33
C ILE A 36 -0.12 10.25 -7.52
N ARG A 37 1.04 9.80 -7.04
CA ARG A 37 2.30 10.55 -7.07
C ARG A 37 3.43 9.63 -7.53
N PRO A 38 3.57 9.38 -8.85
CA PRO A 38 4.65 8.54 -9.36
C PRO A 38 6.00 9.19 -9.08
N GLN A 39 7.03 8.35 -8.94
CA GLN A 39 8.40 8.83 -8.80
C GLN A 39 8.93 9.37 -10.13
N ARG A 40 9.77 10.39 -10.06
CA ARG A 40 10.47 10.93 -11.23
C ARG A 40 11.92 10.50 -11.22
N VAL A 41 12.34 9.77 -12.25
CA VAL A 41 13.73 9.36 -12.47
C VAL A 41 14.15 9.87 -13.83
N ASN A 42 15.20 10.70 -13.89
CA ASN A 42 15.69 11.32 -15.14
C ASN A 42 14.57 11.98 -15.97
N ASN A 43 13.71 12.75 -15.31
CA ASN A 43 12.54 13.44 -15.89
C ASN A 43 11.41 12.53 -16.42
N GLN A 44 11.56 11.19 -16.35
CA GLN A 44 10.49 10.24 -16.65
C GLN A 44 9.67 9.91 -15.39
N ARG A 45 8.35 9.78 -15.56
CA ARG A 45 7.47 9.25 -14.52
C ARG A 45 7.56 7.73 -14.54
N LEU A 46 7.91 7.17 -13.39
CA LEU A 46 7.95 5.75 -13.16
C LEU A 46 6.99 5.40 -12.03
N TYR A 47 6.19 4.36 -12.25
CA TYR A 47 5.21 3.84 -11.30
C TYR A 47 5.74 2.55 -10.70
N SER A 48 5.45 2.36 -9.42
CA SER A 48 5.75 1.13 -8.68
C SER A 48 4.60 0.12 -8.77
N ASP A 49 4.79 -1.11 -8.28
CA ASP A 49 3.70 -2.08 -8.19
C ASP A 49 2.56 -1.54 -7.29
N GLU A 50 2.89 -0.82 -6.21
CA GLU A 50 1.90 -0.20 -5.31
C GLU A 50 1.11 0.94 -6.00
N ASP A 51 1.76 1.70 -6.88
CA ASP A 51 1.09 2.69 -7.73
C ASP A 51 0.06 2.03 -8.65
N LEU A 52 0.40 0.88 -9.24
CA LEU A 52 -0.50 0.12 -10.12
C LEU A 52 -1.74 -0.37 -9.35
N GLU A 53 -1.56 -0.90 -8.14
CA GLU A 53 -2.68 -1.31 -7.29
C GLU A 53 -3.59 -0.13 -6.96
N LYS A 54 -3.02 1.02 -6.60
CA LYS A 54 -3.77 2.24 -6.30
C LYS A 54 -4.53 2.74 -7.54
N LEU A 55 -3.91 2.72 -8.74
CA LEU A 55 -4.58 3.08 -10.00
C LEU A 55 -5.72 2.14 -10.35
N SER A 56 -5.54 0.83 -10.16
CA SER A 56 -6.59 -0.16 -10.41
C SER A 56 -7.82 0.14 -9.55
N LEU A 57 -7.62 0.44 -8.26
CA LEU A 57 -8.70 0.80 -7.36
C LEU A 57 -9.39 2.12 -7.77
N ILE A 58 -8.62 3.15 -8.13
CA ILE A 58 -9.19 4.42 -8.61
C ILE A 58 -10.07 4.19 -9.85
N LEU A 59 -9.62 3.34 -10.78
CA LEU A 59 -10.36 3.02 -12.00
C LEU A 59 -11.66 2.26 -11.69
N GLU A 60 -11.61 1.30 -10.77
CA GLU A 60 -12.80 0.57 -10.33
C GLU A 60 -13.83 1.50 -9.67
N LEU A 61 -13.38 2.37 -8.75
CA LEU A 61 -14.24 3.34 -8.07
C LEU A 61 -14.89 4.31 -9.08
N THR A 62 -14.11 4.84 -10.02
CA THR A 62 -14.60 5.86 -10.96
C THR A 62 -15.44 5.27 -12.10
N ARG A 63 -14.99 4.17 -12.73
CA ARG A 63 -15.66 3.59 -13.91
C ARG A 63 -16.68 2.51 -13.56
N GLY A 64 -16.38 1.69 -12.56
CA GLY A 64 -17.26 0.60 -12.14
C GLY A 64 -18.40 1.08 -11.24
N LEU A 65 -18.08 1.93 -10.26
CA LEU A 65 -19.03 2.37 -9.23
C LEU A 65 -19.52 3.82 -9.41
N GLY A 66 -18.99 4.56 -10.39
CA GLY A 66 -19.41 5.94 -10.67
C GLY A 66 -19.05 6.94 -9.56
N VAL A 67 -18.09 6.60 -8.70
CA VAL A 67 -17.64 7.46 -7.60
C VAL A 67 -16.90 8.67 -8.17
N ASN A 68 -17.29 9.86 -7.72
CA ASN A 68 -16.62 11.09 -8.12
C ASN A 68 -15.24 11.26 -7.45
N LYS A 69 -14.48 12.26 -7.89
CA LYS A 69 -13.14 12.56 -7.35
C LYS A 69 -13.11 12.67 -5.82
N ALA A 70 -14.03 13.45 -5.24
CA ALA A 70 -14.06 13.67 -3.80
C ALA A 70 -14.30 12.36 -3.02
N GLY A 71 -15.17 11.50 -3.54
CA GLY A 71 -15.41 10.17 -2.99
C GLY A 71 -14.16 9.28 -3.08
N VAL A 72 -13.47 9.26 -4.22
CA VAL A 72 -12.22 8.51 -4.39
C VAL A 72 -11.16 8.95 -3.39
N GLU A 73 -10.98 10.25 -3.20
CA GLU A 73 -10.01 10.80 -2.25
C GLU A 73 -10.31 10.36 -0.81
N ILE A 74 -11.57 10.43 -0.38
CA ILE A 74 -11.99 9.97 0.95
C ILE A 74 -11.73 8.48 1.11
N ILE A 75 -12.09 7.66 0.13
CA ILE A 75 -11.90 6.20 0.16
C ILE A 75 -10.42 5.84 0.26
N LEU A 76 -9.55 6.49 -0.53
CA LEU A 76 -8.11 6.25 -0.48
C LEU A 76 -7.53 6.62 0.89
N ARG A 77 -7.93 7.76 1.46
CA ARG A 77 -7.51 8.17 2.80
C ARG A 77 -7.99 7.21 3.88
N MET A 78 -9.21 6.69 3.76
CA MET A 78 -9.75 5.67 4.67
C MET A 78 -8.94 4.38 4.58
N ARG A 79 -8.62 3.92 3.37
CA ARG A 79 -7.76 2.73 3.14
C ARG A 79 -6.39 2.90 3.80
N GLU A 80 -5.74 4.06 3.63
CA GLU A 80 -4.45 4.36 4.25
C GLU A 80 -4.52 4.31 5.79
N LYS A 81 -5.58 4.88 6.39
CA LYS A 81 -5.82 4.78 7.83
C LYS A 81 -6.04 3.34 8.29
N MET A 82 -6.81 2.55 7.54
CA MET A 82 -7.04 1.14 7.87
C MET A 82 -5.74 0.33 7.86
N ILE A 83 -4.89 0.53 6.85
CA ILE A 83 -3.57 -0.12 6.78
C ILE A 83 -2.70 0.29 7.97
N ALA A 84 -2.69 1.57 8.34
CA ALA A 84 -1.94 2.05 9.50
C ALA A 84 -2.44 1.42 10.81
N LEU A 85 -3.77 1.35 11.01
CA LEU A 85 -4.37 0.69 12.17
C LEU A 85 -4.06 -0.80 12.21
N GLN A 86 -4.10 -1.49 11.06
CA GLN A 86 -3.75 -2.91 10.96
C GLN A 86 -2.31 -3.15 11.41
N ARG A 87 -1.37 -2.31 10.95
CA ARG A 87 0.05 -2.38 11.37
C ARG A 87 0.22 -2.16 12.87
N GLN A 88 -0.48 -1.18 13.45
CA GLN A 88 -0.44 -0.93 14.90
C GLN A 88 -0.96 -2.13 15.71
N ILE A 89 -2.03 -2.78 15.24
CA ILE A 89 -2.57 -3.99 15.88
C ILE A 89 -1.54 -5.12 15.79
N GLU A 90 -0.94 -5.35 14.62
CA GLU A 90 0.09 -6.38 14.41
C GLU A 90 1.32 -6.15 15.31
N GLU A 91 1.78 -4.90 15.43
CA GLU A 91 2.87 -4.51 16.32
C GLU A 91 2.52 -4.77 17.78
N MET A 92 1.32 -4.40 18.21
CA MET A 92 0.87 -4.60 19.59
C MET A 92 0.73 -6.09 19.93
N LEU A 93 0.14 -6.89 19.04
CA LEU A 93 0.04 -8.35 19.22
C LEU A 93 1.42 -9.00 19.25
N GLY A 94 2.35 -8.57 18.37
CA GLY A 94 3.72 -9.08 18.36
C GLY A 94 4.47 -8.76 19.66
N CYS A 95 4.23 -7.59 20.25
CA CYS A 95 4.80 -7.21 21.55
C CYS A 95 4.25 -8.11 22.67
N LEU A 96 2.93 -8.31 22.73
CA LEU A 96 2.28 -9.18 23.70
C LEU A 96 2.81 -10.63 23.62
N ASP A 97 2.97 -11.17 22.41
CA ASP A 97 3.53 -12.50 22.19
C ASP A 97 4.98 -12.61 22.70
N ALA A 98 5.81 -11.59 22.45
CA ALA A 98 7.18 -11.54 22.93
C ALA A 98 7.24 -11.49 24.47
N GLU A 99 6.40 -10.66 25.08
CA GLU A 99 6.29 -10.56 26.55
C GLU A 99 5.83 -11.87 27.18
N MET A 100 4.82 -12.53 26.59
CA MET A 100 4.35 -13.83 27.08
C MET A 100 5.46 -14.87 27.01
N ARG A 101 6.17 -14.99 25.88
CA ARG A 101 7.30 -15.93 25.70
C ARG A 101 8.38 -15.72 26.75
N GLU A 102 8.75 -14.47 27.01
CA GLU A 102 9.77 -14.14 28.01
C GLU A 102 9.31 -14.52 29.43
N ARG A 103 8.04 -14.29 29.75
CA ARG A 103 7.45 -14.67 31.04
C ARG A 103 7.42 -16.19 31.22
N PHE A 104 7.03 -16.93 30.19
CA PHE A 104 7.05 -18.39 30.19
C PHE A 104 8.47 -18.94 30.35
N ARG A 105 9.45 -18.38 29.64
CA ARG A 105 10.87 -18.76 29.73
C ARG A 105 11.39 -18.64 31.16
N LYS A 106 11.21 -17.48 31.80
CA LYS A 106 11.62 -17.25 33.20
C LYS A 106 10.99 -18.24 34.16
N LYS A 107 9.71 -18.57 33.95
CA LYS A 107 8.99 -19.52 34.80
C LYS A 107 9.50 -20.96 34.63
N LEU A 108 9.90 -21.36 33.42
CA LEU A 108 10.55 -22.65 33.16
C LEU A 108 11.93 -22.73 33.81
N GLU A 109 12.75 -21.67 33.69
CA GLU A 109 14.05 -21.58 34.36
C GLU A 109 13.91 -21.72 35.88
N GLN A 110 12.86 -21.15 36.47
CA GLN A 110 12.60 -21.21 37.89
C GLN A 110 12.18 -22.60 38.37
N ILE A 111 11.33 -23.31 37.60
CA ILE A 111 10.92 -24.70 37.91
C ILE A 111 12.10 -25.67 37.76
N MET A 112 12.97 -25.46 36.78
CA MET A 112 14.13 -26.33 36.56
C MET A 112 15.26 -26.11 37.59
N ALA A 113 15.23 -25.01 38.34
CA ALA A 113 16.21 -24.68 39.36
C ALA A 113 15.84 -25.19 40.77
N GLU A 114 14.62 -25.69 40.95
CA GLU A 114 14.12 -26.38 42.15
C GLU A 114 14.24 -27.90 42.01
#